data_AF-A0A956B8C3-F1
#
_entry.id   AF-A0A956B8C3-F1
#
_cell.length_a   1.000
_cell.length_b   1.000
_cell.length_c   1.000
_cell.angle_alpha   90.00
_cell.angle_beta   90.00
_cell.angle_gamma   90.00
#
_symmetry.space_group_name_H-M   'P 1'
#
loop_
_entity.id
_entity.type
_entity.pdbx_description
1 polymer ?
#
loop_
_entity_poly.entity_id
_entity_poly.type
_entity_poly.pdbx_seq_one_letter_code
_entity_poly.pdbx_strand_id
1 'polypeptide(L)'
;LPAAGCVMTSGAPVAGVEALWLACQGSVYGLVPNGDQLQGHPQPQVSDVVSLAADGKGALWIVNGSGGVWSRSKDGAWRPHDFATGVLRVAAAQQAEEVWFETMDGLWVYDQAEFRPVLGVSGTLLAALDPGRALISSAQGTLRIATRRRVDLVGLDDGALLSAPTEVLIYPLEPAAVVSVTASVDEQPIAVQAGLRILLDPADLADGTHTLTVTADYGAEQVQASLRFSRYAGPPPTWLDDVQPLFTARCALCHGAQGSARRLDSATIWAEQIDSILDNVRTGRMPLPPNPSLTPEEVARVEGWAAAGFPEGT
;
A
#
# COMPACT_ATOMS: atom_id res chain seq x y z
N LEU A 1 -25.08 -10.04 -11.54
CA LEU A 1 -23.94 -10.88 -11.98
C LEU A 1 -23.53 -10.40 -13.35
N PRO A 2 -22.24 -10.14 -13.62
CA PRO A 2 -21.82 -9.69 -14.95
C PRO A 2 -22.27 -10.73 -15.98
N ALA A 3 -22.95 -10.26 -17.03
CA ALA A 3 -23.26 -11.08 -18.19
C ALA A 3 -21.95 -11.60 -18.81
N ALA A 4 -21.98 -12.77 -19.46
CA ALA A 4 -20.83 -13.28 -20.18
C ALA A 4 -20.22 -12.20 -21.09
N GLY A 5 -18.90 -11.98 -21.00
CA GLY A 5 -18.19 -10.97 -21.80
C GLY A 5 -18.07 -9.57 -21.18
N CYS A 6 -18.29 -9.45 -19.86
CA CYS A 6 -17.97 -8.24 -19.11
C CYS A 6 -16.69 -8.38 -18.30
N VAL A 7 -15.90 -7.30 -18.18
CA VAL A 7 -14.74 -7.20 -17.29
C VAL A 7 -14.89 -6.03 -16.32
N MET A 8 -14.33 -6.13 -15.12
CA MET A 8 -14.47 -5.12 -14.07
C MET A 8 -13.21 -4.97 -13.20
N THR A 9 -12.99 -3.78 -12.67
CA THR A 9 -11.93 -3.42 -11.71
C THR A 9 -12.40 -2.24 -10.86
N SER A 10 -11.69 -1.89 -9.80
CA SER A 10 -11.97 -0.73 -8.96
C SER A 10 -10.69 0.06 -8.67
N GLY A 11 -10.83 1.33 -8.31
CA GLY A 11 -9.75 2.17 -7.77
C GLY A 11 -9.57 3.47 -8.54
N ALA A 12 -9.37 3.43 -9.85
CA ALA A 12 -9.14 4.65 -10.63
C ALA A 12 -10.35 5.63 -10.52
N PRO A 13 -10.15 6.92 -10.19
CA PRO A 13 -11.27 7.79 -9.86
C PRO A 13 -11.95 8.40 -11.10
N VAL A 14 -13.23 8.71 -10.95
CA VAL A 14 -14.01 9.57 -11.85
C VAL A 14 -14.39 10.83 -11.08
N ALA A 15 -13.95 11.99 -11.58
CA ALA A 15 -14.17 13.29 -10.93
C ALA A 15 -13.74 13.30 -9.45
N GLY A 16 -12.62 12.64 -9.13
CA GLY A 16 -12.05 12.60 -7.78
C GLY A 16 -12.66 11.55 -6.84
N VAL A 17 -13.64 10.77 -7.29
CA VAL A 17 -14.26 9.68 -6.51
C VAL A 17 -13.82 8.34 -7.09
N GLU A 18 -13.31 7.43 -6.25
CA GLU A 18 -12.99 6.06 -6.68
C GLU A 18 -14.19 5.39 -7.32
N ALA A 19 -13.98 4.78 -8.48
CA ALA A 19 -15.05 4.18 -9.27
C ALA A 19 -14.90 2.66 -9.35
N LEU A 20 -16.04 1.98 -9.47
CA LEU A 20 -16.12 0.63 -10.01
C LEU A 20 -16.18 0.75 -11.53
N TRP A 21 -15.18 0.23 -12.22
CA TRP A 21 -15.09 0.23 -13.67
C TRP A 21 -15.70 -1.05 -14.23
N LEU A 22 -16.53 -0.88 -15.26
CA LEU A 22 -17.18 -1.97 -15.97
C LEU A 22 -17.01 -1.75 -17.47
N ALA A 23 -16.53 -2.77 -18.17
CA ALA A 23 -16.62 -2.81 -19.63
C ALA A 23 -17.45 -4.02 -20.06
N CYS A 24 -18.48 -3.76 -20.88
CA CYS A 24 -19.43 -4.75 -21.37
C CYS A 24 -19.85 -4.38 -22.78
N GLN A 25 -19.88 -5.35 -23.70
CA GLN A 25 -20.42 -5.15 -25.06
C GLN A 25 -19.82 -3.92 -25.77
N GLY A 26 -18.52 -3.69 -25.58
CA GLY A 26 -17.80 -2.58 -26.20
C GLY A 26 -18.02 -1.20 -25.58
N SER A 27 -18.79 -1.09 -24.49
CA SER A 27 -18.96 0.16 -23.73
C SER A 27 -18.20 0.10 -22.41
N VAL A 28 -17.56 1.21 -22.02
CA VAL A 28 -16.85 1.36 -20.73
C VAL A 28 -17.59 2.36 -19.86
N TYR A 29 -17.79 2.03 -18.60
CA TYR A 29 -18.43 2.89 -17.61
C TYR A 29 -17.57 2.95 -16.34
N GLY A 30 -17.41 4.16 -15.78
CA GLY A 30 -17.05 4.32 -14.38
C GLY A 30 -18.32 4.49 -13.55
N LEU A 31 -18.54 3.63 -12.56
CA LEU A 31 -19.68 3.67 -11.66
C LEU A 31 -19.22 4.30 -10.34
N VAL A 32 -19.79 5.45 -9.98
CA VAL A 32 -19.48 6.15 -8.73
C VAL A 32 -20.67 6.10 -7.76
N PRO A 33 -20.43 6.01 -6.43
CA PRO A 33 -21.51 6.13 -5.45
C PRO A 33 -22.22 7.50 -5.52
N ASN A 34 -23.54 7.48 -5.46
CA ASN A 34 -24.40 8.66 -5.35
C ASN A 34 -25.57 8.32 -4.40
N GLY A 35 -25.39 8.58 -3.11
CA GLY A 35 -26.27 8.09 -2.06
C GLY A 35 -26.29 6.56 -2.04
N ASP A 36 -27.48 5.96 -2.02
CA ASP A 36 -27.67 4.50 -2.04
C ASP A 36 -27.62 3.90 -3.47
N GLN A 37 -27.26 4.70 -4.47
CA GLN A 37 -27.23 4.29 -5.87
C GLN A 37 -25.83 4.41 -6.48
N LEU A 38 -25.63 3.74 -7.62
CA LEU A 38 -24.45 3.92 -8.47
C LEU A 38 -24.83 4.76 -9.68
N GLN A 39 -24.10 5.84 -9.91
CA GLN A 39 -24.21 6.66 -11.10
C GLN A 39 -23.18 6.23 -12.15
N GLY A 40 -23.64 5.93 -13.37
CA GLY A 40 -22.77 5.54 -14.47
C GLY A 40 -22.21 6.72 -15.27
N HIS A 41 -20.91 6.71 -15.51
CA HIS A 41 -20.18 7.69 -16.32
C HIS A 41 -19.58 7.01 -17.55
N PRO A 42 -20.24 7.06 -18.72
CA PRO A 42 -19.75 6.40 -19.94
C PRO A 42 -18.42 7.00 -20.41
N GLN A 43 -17.52 6.15 -20.92
CA GLN A 43 -16.24 6.52 -21.50
C GLN A 43 -16.17 6.03 -22.97
N PRO A 44 -16.45 6.89 -23.96
CA PRO A 44 -16.51 6.50 -25.36
C PRO A 44 -15.14 6.34 -26.05
N GLN A 45 -14.03 6.60 -25.35
CA GLN A 45 -12.69 6.66 -25.94
C GLN A 45 -12.14 5.30 -26.36
N VAL A 46 -12.60 4.22 -25.72
CA VAL A 46 -12.13 2.86 -26.00
C VAL A 46 -13.33 1.94 -26.15
N SER A 47 -13.31 1.15 -27.22
CA SER A 47 -14.29 0.11 -27.50
C SER A 47 -13.66 -1.27 -27.44
N ASP A 48 -14.49 -2.31 -27.43
CA ASP A 48 -14.06 -3.72 -27.50
C ASP A 48 -13.04 -4.09 -26.40
N VAL A 49 -13.31 -3.68 -25.16
CA VAL A 49 -12.40 -3.92 -24.04
C VAL A 49 -12.41 -5.39 -23.63
N VAL A 50 -11.22 -5.98 -23.54
CA VAL A 50 -11.02 -7.39 -23.13
C VAL A 50 -10.35 -7.52 -21.76
N SER A 51 -9.67 -6.47 -21.29
CA SER A 51 -9.02 -6.47 -19.98
C SER A 51 -8.88 -5.05 -19.45
N LEU A 52 -8.97 -4.88 -18.13
CA LEU A 52 -8.84 -3.60 -17.46
C LEU A 52 -8.26 -3.78 -16.05
N ALA A 53 -7.49 -2.79 -15.59
CA ALA A 53 -6.89 -2.77 -14.26
C ALA A 53 -6.67 -1.33 -13.78
N ALA A 54 -6.70 -1.08 -12.47
CA ALA A 54 -6.34 0.21 -11.88
C ALA A 54 -5.02 0.09 -11.11
N ASP A 55 -4.10 1.02 -11.34
CA ASP A 55 -2.83 1.09 -10.62
C ASP A 55 -2.90 2.00 -9.38
N GLY A 56 -1.84 1.99 -8.57
CA GLY A 56 -1.73 2.82 -7.37
C GLY A 56 -1.53 4.31 -7.62
N LYS A 57 -1.37 4.75 -8.87
CA LYS A 57 -1.43 6.18 -9.25
C LYS A 57 -2.87 6.64 -9.52
N GLY A 58 -3.84 5.72 -9.42
CA GLY A 58 -5.23 5.95 -9.79
C GLY A 58 -5.42 6.03 -11.30
N ALA A 59 -4.51 5.48 -12.11
CA ALA A 59 -4.73 5.35 -13.54
C ALA A 59 -5.49 4.05 -13.86
N LEU A 60 -6.47 4.16 -14.76
CA LEU A 60 -7.13 3.00 -15.35
C LEU A 60 -6.37 2.58 -16.59
N TRP A 61 -6.02 1.31 -16.70
CA TRP A 61 -5.40 0.69 -17.85
C TRP A 61 -6.39 -0.22 -18.55
N ILE A 62 -6.40 -0.16 -19.88
CA ILE A 62 -7.35 -0.87 -20.73
C ILE A 62 -6.62 -1.54 -21.88
N VAL A 63 -6.98 -2.79 -22.14
CA VAL A 63 -6.61 -3.53 -23.35
C VAL A 63 -7.88 -3.79 -24.16
N ASN A 64 -7.85 -3.45 -25.44
CA ASN A 64 -8.95 -3.75 -26.37
C ASN A 64 -8.71 -5.06 -27.13
N GLY A 65 -9.73 -5.55 -27.85
CA GLY A 65 -9.68 -6.83 -28.57
C GLY A 65 -8.70 -6.86 -29.75
N SER A 66 -8.26 -5.69 -30.24
CA SER A 66 -7.15 -5.60 -31.20
C SER A 66 -5.76 -5.64 -30.56
N GLY A 67 -5.68 -5.71 -29.23
CA GLY A 67 -4.46 -5.71 -28.44
C GLY A 67 -3.83 -4.34 -28.21
N GLY A 68 -4.57 -3.26 -28.50
CA GLY A 68 -4.18 -1.88 -28.23
C GLY A 68 -4.34 -1.53 -26.74
N VAL A 69 -3.40 -0.75 -26.22
CA VAL A 69 -3.36 -0.34 -24.81
C VAL A 69 -3.71 1.13 -24.67
N TRP A 70 -4.56 1.43 -23.70
CA TRP A 70 -4.92 2.78 -23.31
C TRP A 70 -4.76 2.95 -21.81
N SER A 71 -4.40 4.14 -21.36
CA SER A 71 -4.55 4.53 -19.97
C SER A 71 -5.37 5.81 -19.82
N ARG A 72 -6.10 5.91 -18.71
CA ARG A 72 -6.79 7.09 -18.24
C ARG A 72 -6.20 7.48 -16.90
N SER A 73 -5.52 8.62 -16.84
CA SER A 73 -4.98 9.17 -15.60
C SER A 73 -6.08 9.50 -14.59
N LYS A 74 -5.69 9.70 -13.31
CA LYS A 74 -6.61 10.13 -12.23
C LYS A 74 -7.36 11.43 -12.54
N ASP A 75 -6.75 12.32 -13.33
CA ASP A 75 -7.33 13.60 -13.76
C ASP A 75 -8.26 13.44 -14.99
N GLY A 76 -8.40 12.22 -15.51
CA GLY A 76 -9.29 11.88 -16.61
C GLY A 76 -8.69 12.02 -18.00
N ALA A 77 -7.41 12.39 -18.13
CA ALA A 77 -6.74 12.42 -19.43
C ALA A 77 -6.47 11.00 -19.95
N TRP A 78 -6.84 10.75 -21.21
CA TRP A 78 -6.63 9.50 -21.93
C TRP A 78 -5.34 9.53 -22.75
N ARG A 79 -4.62 8.41 -22.78
CA ARG A 79 -3.39 8.23 -23.57
C ARG A 79 -3.36 6.84 -24.20
N PRO A 80 -3.19 6.72 -25.53
CA PRO A 80 -2.82 5.44 -26.15
C PRO A 80 -1.35 5.12 -25.84
N HIS A 81 -1.02 3.84 -25.80
CA HIS A 81 0.35 3.35 -25.68
C HIS A 81 0.67 2.46 -26.86
N ASP A 82 1.82 2.71 -27.47
CA ASP A 82 2.32 1.90 -28.56
C ASP A 82 3.00 0.65 -27.98
N PHE A 83 2.49 -0.51 -28.37
CA PHE A 83 3.06 -1.80 -28.02
C PHE A 83 3.42 -2.52 -29.31
N ALA A 84 4.66 -3.01 -29.43
CA ALA A 84 5.13 -3.65 -30.66
C ALA A 84 4.41 -4.98 -30.95
N THR A 85 3.87 -5.60 -29.90
CA THR A 85 3.12 -6.85 -29.94
C THR A 85 1.73 -6.63 -29.38
N GLY A 86 0.75 -7.42 -29.83
CA GLY A 86 -0.61 -7.32 -29.31
C GLY A 86 -0.66 -7.72 -27.84
N VAL A 87 -1.31 -6.89 -27.03
CA VAL A 87 -1.52 -7.14 -25.61
C VAL A 87 -2.79 -7.95 -25.42
N LEU A 88 -2.73 -8.98 -24.58
CA LEU A 88 -3.83 -9.90 -24.31
C LEU A 88 -4.52 -9.55 -22.99
N ARG A 89 -3.75 -9.19 -21.95
CA ARG A 89 -4.26 -8.88 -20.62
C ARG A 89 -3.45 -7.80 -19.93
N VAL A 90 -4.10 -7.09 -19.01
CA VAL A 90 -3.45 -6.17 -18.09
C VAL A 90 -3.83 -6.53 -16.65
N ALA A 91 -2.88 -6.41 -15.73
CA ALA A 91 -3.13 -6.50 -14.30
C ALA A 91 -2.30 -5.44 -13.55
N ALA A 92 -2.90 -4.84 -12.52
CA ALA A 92 -2.26 -3.86 -11.66
C ALA A 92 -2.76 -4.06 -10.23
N ALA A 93 -1.93 -3.68 -9.25
CA ALA A 93 -2.28 -3.69 -7.84
C ALA A 93 -2.46 -2.25 -7.37
N GLN A 94 -3.47 -1.97 -6.56
CA GLN A 94 -3.82 -0.60 -6.14
C GLN A 94 -2.74 0.06 -5.26
N GLN A 95 -1.81 -0.72 -4.73
CA GLN A 95 -0.67 -0.26 -3.94
C GLN A 95 0.64 -0.22 -4.76
N ALA A 96 0.58 -0.55 -6.05
CA ALA A 96 1.74 -0.63 -6.93
C ALA A 96 1.62 0.37 -8.08
N GLU A 97 2.72 1.04 -8.42
CA GLU A 97 2.78 1.88 -9.61
C GLU A 97 3.01 1.05 -10.88
N GLU A 98 3.52 -0.18 -10.73
CA GLU A 98 3.80 -1.06 -11.85
C GLU A 98 2.53 -1.70 -12.42
N VAL A 99 2.52 -1.87 -13.74
CA VAL A 99 1.42 -2.51 -14.46
C VAL A 99 1.95 -3.66 -15.27
N TRP A 100 1.33 -4.82 -15.13
CA TRP A 100 1.73 -6.05 -15.78
C TRP A 100 0.90 -6.29 -17.03
N PHE A 101 1.56 -6.72 -18.10
CA PHE A 101 0.94 -6.98 -19.39
C PHE A 101 1.30 -8.37 -19.87
N GLU A 102 0.29 -9.18 -20.17
CA GLU A 102 0.46 -10.38 -20.97
C GLU A 102 0.31 -9.99 -22.43
N THR A 103 1.25 -10.39 -23.25
CA THR A 103 1.28 -10.08 -24.68
C THR A 103 1.48 -11.36 -25.49
N MET A 104 1.38 -11.26 -26.82
CA MET A 104 1.60 -12.44 -27.69
C MET A 104 3.03 -12.99 -27.64
N ASP A 105 4.03 -12.21 -27.21
CA ASP A 105 5.44 -12.63 -27.18
C ASP A 105 5.98 -12.90 -25.77
N GLY A 106 5.17 -12.64 -24.73
CA GLY A 106 5.55 -12.89 -23.35
C GLY A 106 4.94 -11.90 -22.38
N LEU A 107 5.56 -11.83 -21.20
CA LEU A 107 5.14 -10.97 -20.12
C LEU A 107 5.98 -9.69 -20.09
N TRP A 108 5.31 -8.57 -19.83
CA TRP A 108 5.92 -7.25 -19.75
C TRP A 108 5.48 -6.53 -18.48
N VAL A 109 6.31 -5.61 -18.01
CA VAL A 109 5.97 -4.68 -16.92
C VAL A 109 6.15 -3.25 -17.42
N TYR A 110 5.19 -2.40 -17.12
CA TYR A 110 5.31 -0.95 -17.25
C TYR A 110 5.70 -0.38 -15.90
N ASP A 111 6.84 0.29 -15.86
CA ASP A 111 7.40 0.90 -14.67
C ASP A 111 8.24 2.11 -15.08
N GLN A 112 8.23 3.18 -14.26
CA GLN A 112 8.97 4.42 -14.55
C GLN A 112 8.78 4.97 -15.97
N ALA A 113 7.55 4.86 -16.48
CA ALA A 113 7.16 5.26 -17.84
C ALA A 113 7.75 4.44 -19.00
N GLU A 114 8.32 3.26 -18.72
CA GLU A 114 8.90 2.37 -19.72
C GLU A 114 8.27 0.98 -19.66
N PHE A 115 8.11 0.35 -20.84
CA PHE A 115 7.75 -1.07 -20.94
C PHE A 115 9.01 -1.92 -20.98
N ARG A 116 9.08 -2.94 -20.12
CA ARG A 116 10.23 -3.85 -20.02
C ARG A 116 9.78 -5.31 -20.09
N PRO A 117 10.43 -6.15 -20.90
CA PRO A 117 10.09 -7.58 -20.97
C PRO A 117 10.56 -8.30 -19.71
N VAL A 118 9.77 -9.27 -19.26
CA VAL A 118 10.09 -10.15 -18.13
C VAL A 118 10.62 -11.46 -18.70
N LEU A 119 11.94 -11.62 -18.64
CA LEU A 119 12.64 -12.74 -19.25
C LEU A 119 12.60 -14.01 -18.37
N GLY A 120 12.76 -15.17 -19.00
CA GLY A 120 12.89 -16.46 -18.30
C GLY A 120 11.59 -17.01 -17.71
N VAL A 121 10.46 -16.39 -18.05
CA VAL A 121 9.14 -16.74 -17.55
C VAL A 121 8.20 -16.98 -18.72
N SER A 122 7.30 -17.96 -18.59
CA SER A 122 6.26 -18.24 -19.59
C SER A 122 4.99 -18.68 -18.89
N GLY A 123 3.86 -18.10 -19.27
CA GLY A 123 2.57 -18.37 -18.64
C GLY A 123 1.55 -17.27 -18.91
N THR A 124 0.34 -17.48 -18.44
CA THR A 124 -0.77 -16.52 -18.51
C THR A 124 -0.77 -15.65 -17.26
N LEU A 125 -0.95 -14.34 -17.42
CA LEU A 125 -1.06 -13.40 -16.31
C LEU A 125 -2.40 -13.59 -15.60
N LEU A 126 -2.34 -13.81 -14.29
CA LEU A 126 -3.52 -14.00 -13.44
C LEU A 126 -3.85 -12.74 -12.65
N ALA A 127 -2.85 -12.15 -11.98
CA ALA A 127 -3.02 -10.97 -11.14
C ALA A 127 -1.68 -10.27 -10.90
N ALA A 128 -1.72 -8.97 -10.63
CA ALA A 128 -0.65 -8.27 -9.93
C ALA A 128 -0.93 -8.36 -8.43
N LEU A 129 0.12 -8.52 -7.62
CA LEU A 129 -0.04 -8.69 -6.17
C LEU A 129 0.27 -7.42 -5.39
N ASP A 130 1.48 -6.91 -5.54
CA ASP A 130 2.06 -5.76 -4.83
C ASP A 130 3.30 -5.31 -5.63
N PRO A 131 4.02 -4.24 -5.22
CA PRO A 131 5.07 -3.65 -6.04
C PRO A 131 6.07 -4.68 -6.56
N GLY A 132 6.20 -4.73 -7.88
CA GLY A 132 7.08 -5.66 -8.57
C GLY A 132 6.71 -7.15 -8.47
N ARG A 133 5.49 -7.55 -8.05
CA ARG A 133 5.05 -8.96 -8.02
C ARG A 133 3.79 -9.24 -8.85
N ALA A 134 3.77 -10.39 -9.51
CA ALA A 134 2.61 -10.91 -10.20
C ALA A 134 2.44 -12.42 -9.99
N LEU A 135 1.21 -12.90 -10.17
CA LEU A 135 0.86 -14.30 -10.29
C LEU A 135 0.65 -14.66 -11.76
N ILE A 136 1.23 -15.78 -12.17
CA ILE A 136 1.03 -16.35 -13.49
C ILE A 136 0.61 -17.83 -13.37
N SER A 137 -0.08 -18.32 -14.40
CA SER A 137 -0.30 -19.74 -14.62
C SER A 137 0.70 -20.25 -15.66
N SER A 138 1.55 -21.19 -15.30
CA SER A 138 2.53 -21.82 -16.19
C SER A 138 2.34 -23.34 -16.24
N ALA A 139 3.15 -24.02 -17.06
CA ALA A 139 3.20 -25.48 -17.10
C ALA A 139 3.64 -26.11 -15.77
N GLN A 140 4.34 -25.37 -14.90
CA GLN A 140 4.74 -25.82 -13.56
C GLN A 140 3.67 -25.53 -12.48
N GLY A 141 2.52 -24.97 -12.87
CA GLY A 141 1.45 -24.57 -11.97
C GLY A 141 1.36 -23.05 -11.80
N THR A 142 0.85 -22.60 -10.67
CA THR A 142 0.76 -21.16 -10.38
C THR A 142 2.08 -20.68 -9.80
N LEU A 143 2.72 -19.73 -10.47
CA LEU A 143 3.99 -19.14 -10.04
C LEU A 143 3.77 -17.71 -9.58
N ARG A 144 4.46 -17.33 -8.51
CA ARG A 144 4.66 -15.92 -8.14
C ARG A 144 5.99 -15.48 -8.70
N ILE A 145 5.97 -14.41 -9.50
CA ILE A 145 7.16 -13.81 -10.08
C ILE A 145 7.42 -12.45 -9.46
N ALA A 146 8.69 -12.04 -9.45
CA ALA A 146 9.10 -10.73 -8.98
C ALA A 146 10.12 -10.12 -9.96
N THR A 147 9.98 -8.83 -10.27
CA THR A 147 10.93 -8.07 -11.11
C THR A 147 12.02 -7.39 -10.30
N ARG A 148 11.91 -7.39 -8.97
CA ARG A 148 12.88 -6.81 -8.04
C ARG A 148 13.14 -7.77 -6.89
N ARG A 149 14.37 -7.77 -6.40
CA ARG A 149 14.70 -8.43 -5.13
C ARG A 149 13.99 -7.71 -3.98
N ARG A 150 13.62 -8.47 -2.96
CA ARG A 150 12.90 -7.99 -1.76
C ARG A 150 13.35 -8.75 -0.54
N VAL A 151 13.06 -8.17 0.61
CA VAL A 151 13.17 -8.82 1.92
C VAL A 151 11.80 -8.75 2.57
N ASP A 152 11.25 -9.89 2.98
CA ASP A 152 10.01 -9.95 3.75
C ASP A 152 10.35 -10.12 5.24
N LEU A 153 9.65 -9.39 6.10
CA LEU A 153 9.77 -9.49 7.56
C LEU A 153 8.48 -10.12 8.09
N VAL A 154 8.62 -11.15 8.93
CA VAL A 154 7.47 -11.92 9.45
C VAL A 154 7.64 -12.10 10.95
N GLY A 155 6.55 -11.96 11.71
CA GLY A 155 6.53 -12.18 13.17
C GLY A 155 6.15 -10.93 13.97
N LEU A 156 6.20 -9.75 13.35
CA LEU A 156 5.71 -8.50 13.89
C LEU A 156 5.03 -7.70 12.78
N ASP A 157 3.77 -7.32 13.00
CA ASP A 157 3.03 -6.49 12.04
C ASP A 157 3.50 -5.04 12.11
N ASP A 158 3.41 -4.31 10.99
CA ASP A 158 3.70 -2.88 10.95
C ASP A 158 2.72 -2.11 11.86
N GLY A 159 3.27 -1.28 12.74
CA GLY A 159 2.53 -0.53 13.77
C GLY A 159 2.19 -1.32 15.04
N ALA A 160 2.61 -2.57 15.18
CA ALA A 160 2.29 -3.39 16.35
C ALA A 160 2.90 -2.86 17.67
N LEU A 161 2.27 -3.21 18.80
CA LEU A 161 2.80 -3.00 20.15
C LEU A 161 3.67 -4.18 20.57
N LEU A 162 4.96 -3.95 20.78
CA LEU A 162 5.90 -4.94 21.30
C LEU A 162 5.82 -4.98 22.84
N SER A 163 4.99 -5.88 23.37
CA SER A 163 4.80 -6.06 24.83
C SER A 163 5.58 -7.23 25.42
N ALA A 164 6.17 -8.09 24.59
CA ALA A 164 6.95 -9.25 24.99
C ALA A 164 8.07 -9.51 23.96
N PRO A 165 9.14 -10.23 24.33
CA PRO A 165 10.18 -10.64 23.39
C PRO A 165 9.57 -11.33 22.17
N THR A 166 9.86 -10.80 20.98
CA THR A 166 9.25 -11.24 19.72
C THR A 166 10.33 -11.58 18.70
N GLU A 167 10.20 -12.75 18.08
CA GLU A 167 11.08 -13.18 16.98
C GLU A 167 10.56 -12.61 15.66
N VAL A 168 11.43 -11.93 14.92
CA VAL A 168 11.19 -11.48 13.54
C VAL A 168 12.07 -12.31 12.60
N LEU A 169 11.43 -13.00 11.67
CA LEU A 169 12.06 -13.79 10.62
C LEU A 169 12.29 -12.94 9.37
N ILE A 170 13.47 -13.06 8.79
CA ILE A 170 13.86 -12.34 7.58
C ILE A 170 13.87 -13.33 6.39
N TYR A 171 13.09 -13.01 5.37
CA TYR A 171 12.97 -13.80 4.15
C TYR A 171 13.43 -13.00 2.93
N PRO A 172 14.74 -13.00 2.61
CA PRO A 172 15.22 -12.42 1.36
C PRO A 172 14.78 -13.29 0.17
N LEU A 173 14.41 -12.65 -0.94
CA LEU A 173 14.22 -13.34 -2.21
C LEU A 173 15.56 -13.89 -2.68
N GLU A 174 15.60 -15.12 -3.21
CA GLU A 174 16.84 -15.80 -3.60
C GLU A 174 17.88 -15.84 -2.46
N PRO A 175 17.58 -16.50 -1.32
CA PRO A 175 18.46 -16.48 -0.15
C PRO A 175 19.88 -17.01 -0.43
N ALA A 176 20.05 -17.88 -1.44
CA ALA A 176 21.35 -18.38 -1.86
C ALA A 176 22.25 -17.33 -2.54
N ALA A 177 21.69 -16.23 -3.04
CA ALA A 177 22.41 -15.13 -3.68
C ALA A 177 22.79 -14.01 -2.69
N VAL A 178 22.31 -14.09 -1.45
CA VAL A 178 22.58 -13.07 -0.42
C VAL A 178 24.01 -13.21 0.07
N VAL A 179 24.77 -12.12 -0.02
CA VAL A 179 26.15 -12.00 0.48
C VAL A 179 26.14 -11.74 1.98
N SER A 180 25.28 -10.83 2.45
CA SER A 180 25.14 -10.52 3.87
C SER A 180 23.75 -9.96 4.19
N VAL A 181 23.36 -10.07 5.46
CA VAL A 181 22.15 -9.43 5.99
C VAL A 181 22.55 -8.66 7.25
N THR A 182 22.13 -7.41 7.31
CA THR A 182 22.32 -6.53 8.47
C THR A 182 20.97 -6.00 8.93
N ALA A 183 20.89 -5.63 10.20
CA ALA A 183 19.68 -5.07 10.78
C ALA A 183 19.99 -3.99 11.81
N SER A 184 19.06 -3.06 11.98
CA SER A 184 19.13 -2.00 12.97
C SER A 184 17.74 -1.64 13.49
N VAL A 185 17.66 -1.24 14.77
CA VAL A 185 16.49 -0.55 15.33
C VAL A 185 16.89 0.90 15.57
N ASP A 186 16.18 1.84 14.95
CA ASP A 186 16.49 3.28 15.01
C ASP A 186 17.97 3.58 14.74
N GLU A 187 18.47 3.01 13.64
CA GLU A 187 19.87 3.10 13.19
C GLU A 187 20.89 2.41 14.11
N GLN A 188 20.49 1.90 15.29
CA GLN A 188 21.35 1.12 16.17
C GLN A 188 21.42 -0.34 15.70
N PRO A 189 22.62 -0.90 15.43
CA PRO A 189 22.74 -2.27 14.95
C PRO A 189 22.14 -3.29 15.92
N ILE A 190 21.41 -4.27 15.39
CA ILE A 190 20.90 -5.43 16.12
C ILE A 190 21.42 -6.72 15.49
N ALA A 191 21.66 -7.73 16.32
CA ALA A 191 22.22 -8.99 15.85
C ALA A 191 21.21 -9.78 14.99
N VAL A 192 21.62 -10.11 13.76
CA VAL A 192 20.94 -11.11 12.94
C VAL A 192 21.50 -12.49 13.32
N GLN A 193 20.65 -13.29 13.95
CA GLN A 193 20.99 -14.62 14.43
C GLN A 193 20.96 -15.66 13.31
N ALA A 194 21.48 -16.86 13.61
CA ALA A 194 21.44 -17.99 12.69
C ALA A 194 20.01 -18.29 12.22
N GLY A 195 19.87 -18.58 10.92
CA GLY A 195 18.55 -18.76 10.30
C GLY A 195 17.82 -17.46 9.96
N LEU A 196 18.55 -16.34 9.86
CA LEU A 196 18.02 -15.02 9.46
C LEU A 196 16.91 -14.53 10.39
N ARG A 197 17.23 -14.47 11.69
CA ARG A 197 16.27 -14.14 12.75
C ARG A 197 16.75 -12.95 13.56
N ILE A 198 15.81 -12.14 14.04
CA ILE A 198 16.07 -11.05 14.98
C ILE A 198 15.18 -11.30 16.20
N LEU A 199 15.74 -11.19 17.41
CA LEU A 199 14.97 -11.17 18.64
C LEU A 199 14.83 -9.72 19.09
N LEU A 200 13.61 -9.20 19.07
CA LEU A 200 13.29 -7.89 19.64
C LEU A 200 12.86 -8.10 21.09
N ASP A 201 13.67 -7.64 22.03
CA ASP A 201 13.32 -7.64 23.45
C ASP A 201 12.85 -6.22 23.85
N PRO A 202 11.60 -6.04 24.31
CA PRO A 202 11.13 -4.74 24.77
C PRO A 202 11.90 -4.19 25.99
N ALA A 203 12.66 -5.01 26.72
CA ALA A 203 13.51 -4.55 27.81
C ALA A 203 14.70 -3.70 27.31
N ASP A 204 15.14 -3.92 26.06
CA ASP A 204 16.29 -3.25 25.45
C ASP A 204 15.93 -1.94 24.74
N LEU A 205 14.64 -1.59 24.71
CA LEU A 205 14.11 -0.45 23.96
C LEU A 205 13.58 0.64 24.91
N ALA A 206 13.71 1.90 24.50
CA ALA A 206 13.08 3.03 25.18
C ALA A 206 11.57 3.06 24.91
N ASP A 207 10.79 3.81 25.70
CA ASP A 207 9.38 4.03 25.37
C ASP A 207 9.24 4.84 24.07
N GLY A 208 8.27 4.45 23.24
CA GLY A 208 7.92 5.16 22.02
C GLY A 208 7.84 4.26 20.79
N THR A 209 7.98 4.89 19.63
CA THR A 209 7.91 4.22 18.33
C THR A 209 9.31 4.01 17.77
N HIS A 210 9.54 2.82 17.26
CA HIS A 210 10.80 2.35 16.72
C HIS A 210 10.64 1.89 15.28
N THR A 211 11.72 1.94 14.51
CA THR A 211 11.79 1.36 13.18
C THR A 211 12.85 0.26 13.15
N LEU A 212 12.43 -0.98 12.90
CA LEU A 212 13.34 -2.04 12.52
C LEU A 212 13.61 -1.92 11.01
N THR A 213 14.88 -1.81 10.66
CA THR A 213 15.37 -1.83 9.29
C THR A 213 16.25 -3.05 9.07
N VAL A 214 16.03 -3.75 7.96
CA VAL A 214 16.83 -4.90 7.53
C VAL A 214 17.32 -4.65 6.12
N THR A 215 18.63 -4.85 5.91
CA THR A 215 19.28 -4.70 4.60
C THR A 215 19.91 -6.02 4.20
N ALA A 216 19.47 -6.56 3.06
CA ALA A 216 20.11 -7.70 2.40
C ALA A 216 21.00 -7.20 1.26
N ASP A 217 22.27 -7.61 1.28
CA ASP A 217 23.25 -7.32 0.26
C ASP A 217 23.40 -8.51 -0.68
N TYR A 218 23.26 -8.28 -1.98
CA TYR A 218 23.43 -9.26 -3.05
C TYR A 218 24.70 -9.02 -3.88
N GLY A 219 25.63 -8.23 -3.37
CA GLY A 219 26.91 -7.86 -3.97
C GLY A 219 26.81 -6.70 -4.96
N ALA A 220 25.92 -6.82 -5.96
CA ALA A 220 25.70 -5.77 -6.96
C ALA A 220 24.62 -4.76 -6.56
N GLU A 221 23.73 -5.14 -5.64
CA GLU A 221 22.64 -4.31 -5.16
C GLU A 221 22.36 -4.61 -3.68
N GLN A 222 21.75 -3.64 -3.00
CA GLN A 222 21.25 -3.77 -1.64
C GLN A 222 19.75 -3.53 -1.63
N VAL A 223 19.04 -4.33 -0.84
CA VAL A 223 17.60 -4.26 -0.70
C VAL A 223 17.24 -4.11 0.75
N GLN A 224 16.40 -3.12 1.03
CA GLN A 224 15.96 -2.80 2.38
C GLN A 224 14.49 -3.15 2.58
N ALA A 225 14.19 -3.68 3.75
CA ALA A 225 12.84 -3.75 4.30
C ALA A 225 12.81 -3.03 5.65
N SER A 226 11.65 -2.50 6.03
CA SER A 226 11.48 -1.87 7.33
C SER A 226 10.07 -2.10 7.85
N LEU A 227 9.94 -2.18 9.17
CA LEU A 227 8.68 -2.20 9.89
C LEU A 227 8.76 -1.22 11.07
N ARG A 228 7.68 -0.51 11.33
CA ARG A 228 7.51 0.33 12.52
C ARG A 228 6.81 -0.48 13.60
N PHE A 229 7.13 -0.21 14.86
CA PHE A 229 6.44 -0.80 16.00
C PHE A 229 6.57 0.14 17.20
N SER A 230 5.75 -0.08 18.23
CA SER A 230 5.80 0.73 19.46
C SER A 230 6.15 -0.13 20.66
N ARG A 231 6.75 0.48 21.68
CA ARG A 231 7.06 -0.16 22.97
C ARG A 231 6.71 0.78 24.11
N TYR A 232 6.12 0.22 25.17
CA TYR A 232 5.82 0.91 26.42
C TYR A 232 6.16 0.01 27.62
N ALA A 233 7.01 0.48 28.54
CA ALA A 233 7.33 -0.21 29.80
C ALA A 233 6.17 -0.11 30.81
N GLY A 234 5.39 0.96 30.74
CA GLY A 234 4.20 1.18 31.55
C GLY A 234 2.93 0.59 30.92
N PRO A 235 1.75 0.88 31.50
CA PRO A 235 0.50 0.66 30.79
C PRO A 235 0.55 1.41 29.44
N PRO A 236 -0.05 0.84 28.38
CA PRO A 236 -0.09 1.51 27.09
C PRO A 236 -0.88 2.83 27.18
N PRO A 237 -0.65 3.77 26.25
CA PRO A 237 -1.39 5.03 26.22
C PRO A 237 -2.90 4.83 26.15
N THR A 238 -3.67 5.66 26.84
CA THR A 238 -5.15 5.64 26.86
C THR A 238 -5.75 6.89 26.22
N TRP A 239 -7.04 6.84 25.86
CA TRP A 239 -7.72 8.00 25.32
C TRP A 239 -7.77 9.15 26.33
N LEU A 240 -8.30 8.92 27.52
CA LEU A 240 -8.52 9.96 28.51
C LEU A 240 -7.21 10.57 29.04
N ASP A 241 -6.20 9.74 29.26
CA ASP A 241 -4.97 10.18 29.93
C ASP A 241 -3.94 10.76 28.94
N ASP A 242 -3.87 10.21 27.71
CA ASP A 242 -2.77 10.52 26.78
C ASP A 242 -3.25 11.23 25.50
N VAL A 243 -4.30 10.73 24.86
CA VAL A 243 -4.70 11.21 23.52
C VAL A 243 -5.65 12.40 23.59
N GLN A 244 -6.63 12.41 24.50
CA GLN A 244 -7.60 13.48 24.66
C GLN A 244 -6.93 14.81 25.06
N PRO A 245 -5.94 14.85 25.97
CA PRO A 245 -5.20 16.08 26.27
C PRO A 245 -4.48 16.62 25.03
N LEU A 246 -3.89 15.73 24.22
CA LEU A 246 -3.23 16.09 22.97
C LEU A 246 -4.23 16.65 21.94
N PHE A 247 -5.37 15.99 21.76
CA PHE A 247 -6.46 16.48 20.92
C PHE A 247 -6.91 17.88 21.36
N THR A 248 -7.13 18.06 22.65
CA THR A 248 -7.59 19.34 23.24
C THR A 248 -6.58 20.45 22.97
N ALA A 249 -5.29 20.17 23.13
CA ALA A 249 -4.23 21.15 22.96
C ALA A 249 -3.91 21.48 21.50
N ARG A 250 -3.97 20.48 20.58
CA ARG A 250 -3.43 20.61 19.22
C ARG A 250 -4.49 20.62 18.12
N CYS A 251 -5.63 19.97 18.34
CA CYS A 251 -6.57 19.63 17.28
C CYS A 251 -7.96 20.25 17.47
N ALA A 252 -8.40 20.45 18.71
CA ALA A 252 -9.78 20.83 19.04
C ALA A 252 -10.21 22.19 18.49
N LEU A 253 -9.27 23.11 18.22
CA LEU A 253 -9.57 24.40 17.60
C LEU A 253 -10.27 24.22 16.24
N CYS A 254 -9.81 23.27 15.43
CA CYS A 254 -10.35 23.02 14.09
C CYS A 254 -11.29 21.81 14.06
N HIS A 255 -11.00 20.79 14.86
CA HIS A 255 -11.69 19.50 14.82
C HIS A 255 -12.63 19.25 16.02
N GLY A 256 -12.78 20.22 16.92
CA GLY A 256 -13.71 20.16 18.05
C GLY A 256 -15.16 20.42 17.67
N ALA A 257 -16.06 20.34 18.65
CA ALA A 257 -17.50 20.53 18.45
C ALA A 257 -17.88 21.90 17.83
N GLN A 258 -17.04 22.92 18.00
CA GLN A 258 -17.21 24.27 17.44
C GLN A 258 -16.19 24.57 16.31
N GLY A 259 -15.42 23.57 15.90
CA GLY A 259 -14.41 23.71 14.87
C GLY A 259 -15.00 23.77 13.46
N SER A 260 -14.25 24.35 12.52
CA SER A 260 -14.67 24.49 11.12
C SER A 260 -14.30 23.31 10.23
N ALA A 261 -13.52 22.35 10.73
CA ALA A 261 -13.09 21.17 10.00
C ALA A 261 -13.96 19.94 10.35
N ARG A 262 -13.66 18.80 9.73
CA ARG A 262 -14.28 17.51 10.09
C ARG A 262 -14.08 17.26 11.59
N ARG A 263 -15.15 16.87 12.29
CA ARG A 263 -15.08 16.57 13.73
C ARG A 263 -14.20 15.36 14.03
N LEU A 264 -13.36 15.48 15.05
CA LEU A 264 -12.49 14.44 15.62
C LEU A 264 -12.52 14.52 17.16
N ASP A 265 -13.67 14.73 17.77
CA ASP A 265 -13.81 15.11 19.17
C ASP A 265 -14.21 13.97 20.13
N SER A 266 -13.98 12.71 19.72
CA SER A 266 -14.19 11.54 20.57
C SER A 266 -13.25 10.39 20.22
N ALA A 267 -13.05 9.49 21.19
CA ALA A 267 -12.24 8.28 21.04
C ALA A 267 -12.72 7.41 19.86
N THR A 268 -14.03 7.19 19.77
CA THR A 268 -14.63 6.38 18.69
C THR A 268 -14.31 6.94 17.31
N ILE A 269 -14.46 8.25 17.13
CA ILE A 269 -14.19 8.92 15.85
C ILE A 269 -12.69 8.82 15.49
N TRP A 270 -11.80 8.92 16.49
CA TRP A 270 -10.37 8.74 16.29
C TRP A 270 -10.02 7.30 15.90
N ALA A 271 -10.58 6.31 16.60
CA ALA A 271 -10.35 4.90 16.29
C ALA A 271 -10.78 4.54 14.86
N GLU A 272 -11.95 5.04 14.41
CA GLU A 272 -12.45 4.85 13.04
C GLU A 272 -11.59 5.53 11.97
N GLN A 273 -10.82 6.55 12.33
CA GLN A 273 -10.05 7.37 11.38
C GLN A 273 -8.55 7.33 11.62
N ILE A 274 -8.08 6.39 12.44
CA ILE A 274 -6.73 6.43 12.98
C ILE A 274 -5.67 6.47 11.88
N ASP A 275 -5.87 5.72 10.78
CA ASP A 275 -4.93 5.68 9.67
C ASP A 275 -4.78 7.04 9.00
N SER A 276 -5.90 7.74 8.79
CA SER A 276 -5.90 9.09 8.21
C SER A 276 -5.31 10.12 9.17
N ILE A 277 -5.59 10.00 10.47
CA ILE A 277 -5.03 10.88 11.49
C ILE A 277 -3.51 10.70 11.53
N LEU A 278 -3.04 9.45 11.66
CA LEU A 278 -1.63 9.10 11.72
C LEU A 278 -0.89 9.53 10.44
N ASP A 279 -1.44 9.30 9.24
CA ASP A 279 -0.84 9.81 7.99
C ASP A 279 -0.63 11.32 8.04
N ASN A 280 -1.66 12.08 8.44
CA ASN A 280 -1.60 13.54 8.47
C ASN A 280 -0.60 14.08 9.52
N VAL A 281 -0.55 13.49 10.72
CA VAL A 281 0.36 13.98 11.77
C VAL A 281 1.80 13.51 11.54
N ARG A 282 2.02 12.30 11.03
CA ARG A 282 3.36 11.78 10.68
C ARG A 282 4.00 12.58 9.55
N THR A 283 3.21 12.96 8.55
CA THR A 283 3.69 13.75 7.40
C THR A 283 3.74 15.25 7.67
N GLY A 284 3.35 15.70 8.87
CA GLY A 284 3.31 17.12 9.25
C GLY A 284 2.27 17.94 8.48
N ARG A 285 1.32 17.30 7.79
CA ARG A 285 0.19 17.99 7.12
C ARG A 285 -0.78 18.59 8.12
N MET A 286 -0.84 18.01 9.32
CA MET A 286 -1.62 18.52 10.44
C MET A 286 -0.75 18.59 11.71
N PRO A 287 -0.96 19.60 12.57
CA PRO A 287 -1.87 20.73 12.41
C PRO A 287 -1.44 21.69 11.28
N LEU A 288 -2.40 22.44 10.71
CA LEU A 288 -2.10 23.45 9.69
C LEU A 288 -1.36 24.65 10.30
N PRO A 289 -0.40 25.27 9.56
CA PRO A 289 0.18 26.54 9.96
C PRO A 289 -0.87 27.60 10.30
N PRO A 290 -0.64 28.46 11.31
CA PRO A 290 0.60 28.64 12.05
C PRO A 290 0.78 27.67 13.23
N ASN A 291 -0.10 26.69 13.42
CA ASN A 291 0.01 25.75 14.54
C ASN A 291 1.20 24.81 14.32
N PRO A 292 2.01 24.54 15.36
CA PRO A 292 3.15 23.65 15.25
C PRO A 292 2.69 22.19 15.06
N SER A 293 3.44 21.45 14.23
CA SER A 293 3.35 19.99 14.10
C SER A 293 3.47 19.30 15.47
N LEU A 294 2.88 18.11 15.58
CA LEU A 294 3.11 17.25 16.73
C LEU A 294 4.58 16.87 16.81
N THR A 295 5.11 16.73 18.03
CA THR A 295 6.46 16.18 18.23
C THR A 295 6.46 14.66 17.98
N PRO A 296 7.62 14.04 17.73
CA PRO A 296 7.71 12.59 17.60
C PRO A 296 7.11 11.84 18.79
N GLU A 297 7.29 12.35 20.01
CA GLU A 297 6.73 11.75 21.23
C GLU A 297 5.20 11.87 21.28
N GLU A 298 4.64 12.99 20.82
CA GLU A 298 3.18 13.17 20.72
C GLU A 298 2.58 12.23 19.68
N VAL A 299 3.23 12.05 18.53
CA VAL A 299 2.82 11.08 17.51
C VAL A 299 2.90 9.66 18.07
N ALA A 300 4.00 9.32 18.75
CA ALA A 300 4.19 8.00 19.35
C ALA A 300 3.07 7.64 20.32
N ARG A 301 2.56 8.59 21.13
CA ARG A 301 1.40 8.34 22.02
C ARG A 301 0.15 7.92 21.25
N VAL A 302 -0.15 8.59 20.14
CA VAL A 302 -1.31 8.25 19.29
C VAL A 302 -1.11 6.87 18.65
N GLU A 303 0.10 6.58 18.17
CA GLU A 303 0.47 5.26 17.62
C GLU A 303 0.36 4.17 18.69
N GLY A 304 0.81 4.45 19.91
CA GLY A 304 0.74 3.52 21.03
C GLY A 304 -0.68 3.21 21.47
N TRP A 305 -1.54 4.23 21.55
CA TRP A 305 -2.96 4.06 21.83
C TRP A 305 -3.65 3.20 20.76
N ALA A 306 -3.33 3.45 19.48
CA ALA A 306 -3.84 2.64 18.38
C ALA A 306 -3.36 1.18 18.45
N ALA A 307 -2.06 0.98 18.66
CA ALA A 307 -1.43 -0.34 18.76
C ALA A 307 -1.93 -1.14 19.97
N ALA A 308 -2.37 -0.46 21.04
CA ALA A 308 -2.97 -1.05 22.22
C ALA A 308 -4.46 -1.40 22.07
N GLY A 309 -5.07 -1.14 20.91
CA GLY A 309 -6.48 -1.42 20.67
C GLY A 309 -7.43 -0.36 21.23
N PHE A 310 -7.01 0.89 21.26
CA PHE A 310 -7.83 2.06 21.65
C PHE A 310 -8.41 2.03 23.07
N PRO A 311 -7.62 1.74 24.12
CA PRO A 311 -8.14 1.74 25.49
C PRO A 311 -8.64 3.13 25.90
N GLU A 312 -9.78 3.18 26.58
CA GLU A 312 -10.40 4.46 26.99
C GLU A 312 -9.62 5.16 28.10
N GLY A 313 -9.09 4.42 29.08
CA GLY A 313 -8.51 4.98 30.32
C GLY A 313 -9.52 4.99 31.47
N THR A 314 -9.14 5.57 32.61
CA THR A 314 -9.95 5.59 33.84
C THR A 314 -10.15 6.99 34.39
#